data_AF-A0A967JVW1-F1
#
_entry.id   AF-A0A967JVW1-F1
#
_cell.length_a   1.000
_cell.length_b   1.000
_cell.length_c   1.000
_cell.angle_alpha   90.00
_cell.angle_beta   90.00
_cell.angle_gamma   90.00
#
_symmetry.space_group_name_H-M   'P 1'
#
loop_
_entity.id
_entity.type
_entity.pdbx_description
1 polymer ?
#
loop_
_entity_poly.entity_id
_entity_poly.type
_entity_poly.pdbx_seq_one_letter_code
_entity_poly.pdbx_strand_id
1 'polypeptide(L)' 'DYARFNYVAQPGDEGVCFTPGIGPYDKYSIMWGYRPIIDAESSDDERATLDAWIREHYDDRIYHFGGGSAIDP' A
#
# COMPACT_ATOMS: atom_id res chain seq x y z
N ASP A 1 4.53 17.08 -0.31
CA ASP A 1 4.07 16.71 1.03
C ASP A 1 5.30 16.63 1.93
N TYR A 2 5.46 17.62 2.81
CA TYR A 2 6.70 17.96 3.50
C TYR A 2 6.44 17.84 5.00
N ALA A 3 6.64 16.62 5.52
CA ALA A 3 7.05 16.28 6.89
C ALA A 3 6.71 14.80 7.14
N ARG A 4 7.67 13.88 6.99
CA ARG A 4 7.52 12.53 7.57
C ARG A 4 8.39 12.27 8.79
N PHE A 5 9.44 13.08 9.02
CA PHE A 5 10.26 12.97 10.23
C PHE A 5 10.79 14.34 10.66
N ASN A 6 10.07 15.03 11.53
CA ASN A 6 10.60 16.19 12.26
C ASN A 6 11.19 15.80 13.63
N TYR A 7 11.29 14.51 13.93
CA TYR A 7 11.81 14.00 15.18
C TYR A 7 13.15 13.29 14.93
N VAL A 8 14.23 13.85 15.48
CA VAL A 8 15.54 13.20 15.54
C VAL A 8 15.60 12.47 16.88
N ALA A 9 15.64 11.13 16.85
CA ALA A 9 15.71 10.31 18.05
C ALA A 9 16.88 10.73 18.95
N GLN A 10 16.61 10.93 20.24
CA GLN A 10 17.56 11.37 21.25
C GLN A 10 18.07 10.20 22.09
N PRO A 11 19.23 10.35 22.77
CA PRO A 11 19.70 9.36 23.72
C PRO A 11 18.66 9.15 24.85
N GLY A 12 18.11 7.94 24.94
CA GLY A 12 17.11 7.56 25.95
C GLY A 12 15.69 7.34 25.41
N ASP A 13 15.44 7.61 24.12
CA ASP A 13 14.14 7.29 23.52
C ASP A 13 14.00 5.78 23.28
N GLU A 14 12.91 5.21 23.76
CA GLU A 14 12.55 3.80 23.55
C GLU A 14 11.31 3.71 22.64
N GLY A 15 11.27 2.72 21.75
CA GLY A 15 10.12 2.50 20.86
C GLY A 15 10.01 3.46 19.66
N VAL A 16 11.08 4.16 19.31
CA VAL A 16 11.14 5.02 18.11
C VAL A 16 10.91 4.21 16.82
N CYS A 17 9.91 4.61 16.05
CA CYS A 17 9.58 4.02 14.76
C CYS A 17 10.45 4.64 13.66
N PHE A 18 11.55 3.96 13.29
CA PHE A 18 12.52 4.45 12.30
C PHE A 18 12.01 4.40 10.85
N THR A 19 10.97 3.59 10.59
CA THR A 19 10.40 3.42 9.27
C THR A 19 8.89 3.34 9.36
N PRO A 20 8.15 4.00 8.44
CA PRO A 20 6.73 3.80 8.38
C PRO A 20 6.41 2.32 8.14
N GLY A 21 5.47 1.76 8.90
CA GLY A 21 5.10 0.36 8.77
C GLY A 21 4.46 0.08 7.41
N ILE A 22 4.56 -1.16 6.93
CA ILE A 22 3.90 -1.61 5.70
C ILE A 22 2.49 -2.10 6.05
N GLY A 23 1.48 -1.31 5.69
CA GLY A 23 0.07 -1.59 5.92
C GLY A 23 -0.55 -2.58 4.91
N PRO A 24 -1.82 -2.97 5.12
CA PRO A 24 -2.55 -3.82 4.18
C PRO A 24 -2.66 -3.18 2.78
N TYR A 25 -2.89 -1.87 2.71
CA TYR A 25 -2.91 -1.12 1.46
C TYR A 25 -1.56 -1.17 0.72
N ASP A 26 -0.44 -0.96 1.42
CA ASP A 26 0.91 -1.05 0.82
C ASP A 26 1.14 -2.43 0.21
N LYS A 27 0.83 -3.51 0.95
CA LYS A 27 0.99 -4.88 0.45
C LYS A 27 0.10 -5.15 -0.76
N TYR A 28 -1.12 -4.67 -0.73
CA TYR A 28 -2.08 -4.82 -1.82
C TYR A 28 -1.66 -4.04 -3.06
N SER A 29 -1.24 -2.79 -2.92
CA SER A 29 -0.79 -1.95 -4.04
C SER A 29 0.48 -2.48 -4.68
N ILE A 30 1.43 -3.01 -3.89
CA ILE A 30 2.61 -3.71 -4.40
C ILE A 30 2.19 -4.97 -5.18
N MET A 31 1.27 -5.77 -4.63
CA MET A 31 0.77 -6.96 -5.32
C MET A 31 0.09 -6.59 -6.63
N TRP A 32 -0.84 -5.63 -6.62
CA TRP A 32 -1.58 -5.21 -7.80
C TRP A 32 -0.65 -4.65 -8.90
N GLY A 33 0.39 -3.90 -8.53
CA GLY A 33 1.31 -3.28 -9.49
C GLY A 33 2.46 -4.17 -9.98
N TYR A 34 2.82 -5.24 -9.26
CA TYR A 34 4.02 -6.04 -9.56
C TYR A 34 3.79 -7.54 -9.66
N ARG A 35 2.58 -8.05 -9.35
CA ARG A 35 2.29 -9.47 -9.50
C ARG A 35 2.15 -9.81 -10.99
N PRO A 36 2.98 -10.72 -11.54
CA PRO A 36 2.91 -11.07 -12.94
C PRO A 36 1.63 -11.87 -13.25
N ILE A 37 0.99 -11.54 -14.37
CA ILE A 37 -0.14 -12.28 -14.94
C ILE A 37 0.42 -13.09 -16.12
N ILE A 38 0.80 -14.34 -15.86
CA ILE A 38 1.58 -15.15 -16.81
C ILE A 38 0.84 -15.45 -18.13
N ASP A 39 -0.50 -15.45 -18.09
CA ASP A 39 -1.34 -15.76 -19.25
C ASP A 39 -1.68 -14.52 -20.10
N ALA A 40 -1.24 -13.31 -19.70
CA ALA A 40 -1.46 -12.10 -20.46
C ALA A 40 -0.32 -11.87 -21.47
N GLU A 41 -0.65 -11.82 -22.76
CA GLU A 41 0.33 -11.57 -23.83
C GLU A 41 0.48 -10.07 -24.14
N SER A 42 -0.46 -9.25 -23.69
CA SER A 42 -0.47 -7.79 -23.85
C SER A 42 -1.01 -7.08 -22.62
N SER A 43 -0.78 -5.76 -22.51
CA SER A 43 -1.32 -4.95 -21.42
C SER A 43 -2.85 -4.92 -21.38
N ASP A 44 -3.51 -5.09 -22.53
CA ASP A 44 -4.97 -5.12 -22.60
C ASP A 44 -5.53 -6.42 -22.01
N ASP A 45 -4.80 -7.54 -22.12
CA ASP A 45 -5.19 -8.83 -21.57
C ASP A 45 -5.13 -8.86 -20.04
N GLU A 46 -4.22 -8.09 -19.44
CA GLU A 46 -4.11 -7.93 -17.98
C GLU A 46 -5.34 -7.24 -17.37
N ARG A 47 -6.02 -6.39 -18.16
CA ARG A 47 -7.05 -5.47 -17.67
C ARG A 47 -8.15 -6.19 -16.90
N ALA A 48 -8.69 -7.28 -17.43
CA ALA A 48 -9.81 -7.99 -16.79
C ALA A 48 -9.43 -8.54 -15.40
N THR A 49 -8.22 -9.06 -15.26
CA THR A 49 -7.68 -9.59 -14.00
C THR A 49 -7.43 -8.48 -12.99
N LEU A 50 -6.80 -7.38 -13.41
CA LEU A 50 -6.55 -6.21 -12.57
C LEU A 50 -7.86 -5.60 -12.05
N ASP A 51 -8.88 -5.54 -12.91
CA ASP A 51 -10.22 -5.05 -12.58
C ASP A 51 -10.92 -5.97 -11.56
N ALA A 52 -10.70 -7.28 -11.66
CA ALA A 52 -11.24 -8.25 -10.71
C ALA A 52 -10.62 -8.09 -9.31
N TRP A 53 -9.30 -7.92 -9.22
CA TRP A 53 -8.61 -7.68 -7.94
C TRP A 53 -9.10 -6.41 -7.25
N ILE A 54 -9.30 -5.32 -8.00
CA ILE A 54 -9.86 -4.07 -7.45
C ILE A 54 -11.28 -4.31 -6.92
N ARG A 55 -12.12 -5.04 -7.65
CA ARG A 55 -13.50 -5.32 -7.23
C ARG A 55 -13.58 -6.16 -5.96
N GLU A 56 -12.64 -7.08 -5.74
CA GLU A 56 -12.58 -7.91 -4.53
C GLU A 56 -12.51 -7.07 -3.24
N HIS A 57 -11.82 -5.93 -3.31
CA HIS A 57 -11.62 -5.04 -2.16
C HIS A 57 -12.41 -3.73 -2.24
N TYR A 58 -13.34 -3.60 -3.19
CA TYR A 58 -14.04 -2.33 -3.48
C TYR A 58 -14.83 -1.76 -2.30
N ASP A 59 -15.43 -2.62 -1.48
CA ASP A 59 -16.21 -2.21 -0.31
C ASP A 59 -15.34 -2.05 0.96
N ASP A 60 -14.08 -2.46 0.93
CA ASP A 60 -13.17 -2.42 2.07
C ASP A 60 -12.22 -1.22 2.00
N ARG A 61 -12.54 -0.21 2.82
CA ARG A 61 -11.79 1.04 2.93
C ARG A 61 -10.33 0.85 3.36
N ILE A 62 -9.95 -0.28 3.96
CA ILE A 62 -8.55 -0.56 4.36
C ILE A 62 -7.63 -0.70 3.14
N TYR A 63 -8.19 -1.08 1.99
CA TYR A 63 -7.46 -1.24 0.72
C TYR A 63 -7.58 -0.02 -0.19
N HIS A 64 -8.15 1.08 0.30
CA HIS A 64 -8.28 2.31 -0.46
C HIS A 64 -7.15 3.28 -0.12
N PHE A 65 -6.58 3.90 -1.14
CA PHE A 65 -5.60 4.96 -0.97
C PHE A 65 -6.16 6.12 -0.14
N GLY A 66 -5.44 6.53 0.90
CA GLY A 66 -5.82 7.68 1.73
C GLY A 66 -7.04 7.45 2.64
N GLY A 67 -7.42 6.19 2.86
CA GLY A 67 -8.58 5.78 3.65
C GLY A 67 -8.46 5.95 5.17
N GLY A 68 -8.23 7.16 5.66
CA GLY A 68 -8.67 7.66 6.99
C GLY A 68 -8.18 6.99 8.29
N SER A 69 -7.39 5.92 8.25
CA SER A 69 -6.73 5.40 9.45
C SER A 69 -5.34 5.99 9.56
N ALA A 70 -4.97 6.50 10.73
CA ALA A 70 -3.62 6.98 11.06
C ALA A 70 -2.55 5.86 11.03
N ILE A 71 -2.90 4.66 10.56
CA ILE A 71 -2.04 3.49 10.41
C ILE A 71 -1.44 3.42 9.00
N ASP A 72 -1.96 4.21 8.05
CA ASP A 72 -1.29 4.42 6.76
C ASP A 72 -0.38 5.67 6.90
N PRO A 73 0.95 5.53 6.79
CA PRO A 73 1.90 6.60 7.09
C PRO A 73 2.12 7.65 5.99
#